data_AF-A0A821PYF7-F1
#
_entry.id   AF-A0A821PYF7-F1
#
_cell.length_a   1.000
_cell.length_b   1.000
_cell.length_c   1.000
_cell.angle_alpha   90.00
_cell.angle_beta   90.00
_cell.angle_gamma   90.00
#
_symmetry.space_group_name_H-M   'P 1'
#
loop_
_entity.id
_entity.type
_entity.pdbx_description
1 polymer ?
#
loop_
_entity_poly.entity_id
_entity_poly.type
_entity_poly.pdbx_seq_one_letter_code
_entity_poly.pdbx_strand_id
1 'polypeptide(L)'
;MILHEGYIYTVERTTTTKSTLRCQSRDCKSRCHTNLSMDTFLSQPTSHSHAPQLDRVPAIQLKNDIKARAVIADEPTSSILH
;
A
#
# COMPACT_ATOMS: atom_id res chain seq x y z
N MET A 1 -2.84 0.50 0.74
CA MET A 1 -2.45 -0.84 0.23
C MET A 1 -1.71 -0.59 -1.06
N ILE A 2 -0.71 -1.41 -1.41
CA ILE A 2 0.08 -1.15 -2.61
C ILE A 2 -0.41 -2.06 -3.73
N LEU A 3 -0.61 -1.48 -4.91
CA LEU A 3 -1.02 -2.18 -6.12
C LEU A 3 0.17 -2.23 -7.07
N HIS A 4 0.47 -3.41 -7.59
CA HIS A 4 1.49 -3.57 -8.61
C HIS A 4 1.12 -4.75 -9.51
N GLU A 5 1.00 -4.49 -10.82
CA GLU A 5 0.64 -5.50 -11.84
C GLU A 5 -0.64 -6.31 -11.51
N GLY A 6 -1.62 -5.67 -10.87
CA GLY A 6 -2.87 -6.33 -10.46
C GLY A 6 -2.76 -7.19 -9.19
N TYR A 7 -1.58 -7.24 -8.56
CA TYR A 7 -1.39 -7.85 -7.25
C TYR A 7 -1.51 -6.80 -6.13
N ILE A 8 -2.01 -7.25 -4.99
CA ILE A 8 -2.25 -6.41 -3.82
C ILE A 8 -1.22 -6.77 -2.75
N TYR A 9 -0.50 -5.77 -2.27
CA TYR A 9 0.51 -5.91 -1.24
C TYR A 9 0.15 -5.15 0.03
N THR A 10 0.59 -5.71 1.15
CA THR A 10 0.56 -5.12 2.48
C THR A 10 1.97 -4.94 3.00
N VAL A 11 2.20 -3.88 3.77
CA VAL A 11 3.48 -3.65 4.44
C VAL A 11 3.65 -4.72 5.52
N GLU A 12 4.70 -5.53 5.39
CA GLU A 12 5.06 -6.53 6.39
C GLU A 12 6.03 -5.93 7.42
N ARG A 13 7.01 -5.17 6.95
CA ARG A 13 8.03 -4.55 7.80
C ARG A 13 8.57 -3.28 7.15
N THR A 14 8.86 -2.27 7.96
CA THR A 14 9.61 -1.09 7.53
C THR A 14 10.90 -0.99 8.35
N THR A 15 12.01 -0.71 7.67
CA THR A 15 13.32 -0.40 8.28
C THR A 15 13.61 1.09 8.12
N THR A 16 14.82 1.52 8.48
CA THR A 16 15.28 2.90 8.25
C THR A 16 15.53 3.24 6.78
N THR A 17 15.53 2.24 5.88
CA THR A 17 15.91 2.44 4.48
C THR A 17 14.90 1.89 3.48
N LYS A 18 14.08 0.91 3.88
CA LYS A 18 13.15 0.25 2.96
C LYS A 18 11.91 -0.25 3.67
N SER A 19 10.86 -0.48 2.90
CA SER A 19 9.68 -1.23 3.31
C SER A 19 9.64 -2.56 2.58
N THR A 20 9.52 -3.65 3.33
CA THR A 20 9.23 -4.99 2.83
C THR A 20 7.72 -5.16 2.73
N LEU A 21 7.28 -5.49 1.52
CA LEU A 21 5.90 -5.73 1.18
C LEU A 21 5.68 -7.22 0.97
N ARG A 22 4.54 -7.74 1.43
CA ARG A 22 4.08 -9.10 1.21
C ARG A 22 2.77 -9.09 0.45
N CYS A 23 2.58 -10.01 -0.48
CA CYS A 23 1.29 -10.21 -1.15
C CYS A 23 0.20 -10.47 -0.10
N GLN A 24 -0.98 -9.87 -0.31
CA GLN A 24 -2.12 -9.99 0.61
C GLN A 24 -2.72 -11.40 0.63
N SER A 25 -2.61 -12.14 -0.49
CA SER A 25 -3.18 -13.49 -0.58
C SER A 25 -2.52 -14.42 0.44
N ARG A 26 -3.34 -15.13 1.23
CA ARG A 26 -2.90 -15.91 2.40
C ARG A 26 -1.87 -16.97 2.04
N ASP A 27 -2.11 -17.67 0.94
CA ASP A 27 -1.28 -18.78 0.45
C ASP A 27 -0.16 -18.29 -0.49
N CYS A 28 -0.07 -16.99 -0.73
CA CYS A 28 1.00 -16.39 -1.50
C CYS A 28 2.17 -15.96 -0.61
N LYS A 29 3.38 -16.31 -1.06
CA LYS A 29 4.64 -15.94 -0.41
C LYS A 29 5.40 -14.85 -1.18
N SER A 30 4.79 -14.25 -2.21
CA SER A 30 5.42 -13.18 -2.97
C SER A 30 5.75 -11.98 -2.07
N ARG A 31 6.94 -11.43 -2.27
CA ARG A 31 7.48 -10.27 -1.54
C ARG A 31 8.17 -9.33 -2.50
N CYS A 32 8.19 -8.04 -2.15
CA CYS A 32 9.00 -7.02 -2.82
C CYS A 32 9.48 -5.97 -1.82
N HIS A 33 10.37 -5.09 -2.27
CA HIS A 33 10.89 -4.00 -1.46
C HIS A 33 10.61 -2.67 -2.14
N THR A 34 10.25 -1.67 -1.35
CA THR A 34 10.18 -0.28 -1.78
C THR A 34 11.07 0.60 -0.90
N ASN A 35 11.32 1.82 -1.35
CA ASN A 35 11.82 2.88 -0.47
C ASN A 35 10.79 3.22 0.64
N LEU A 36 11.17 4.10 1.56
CA LEU A 36 10.32 4.47 2.71
C LEU A 36 9.02 5.17 2.29
N SER A 37 9.08 6.00 1.24
CA SER A 37 7.90 6.68 0.70
C SER A 37 6.98 5.75 -0.11
N MET A 38 7.43 4.51 -0.36
CA MET A 38 6.72 3.48 -1.11
C MET A 38 6.43 3.84 -2.58
N ASP A 39 7.15 4.84 -3.12
CA ASP A 39 6.99 5.32 -4.50
C ASP A 39 7.85 4.54 -5.50
N THR A 40 8.92 3.90 -5.03
CA THR A 40 9.88 3.22 -5.90
C THR A 40 10.16 1.81 -5.41
N PHE A 41 9.98 0.83 -6.30
CA PHE A 41 10.39 -0.55 -6.05
C PHE A 41 11.91 -0.67 -6.13
N LEU A 42 12.52 -1.14 -5.05
CA LEU A 42 13.97 -1.40 -4.95
C LEU A 42 14.34 -2.79 -5.48
N SER A 43 13.35 -3.67 -5.65
CA SER A 43 13.52 -4.99 -6.24
C SER A 43 12.23 -5.44 -6.91
N GLN A 44 12.34 -6.21 -8.00
CA GLN A 44 11.18 -6.87 -8.58
C GLN A 44 10.51 -7.80 -7.54
N PRO A 45 9.18 -7.96 -7.60
CA PRO A 45 8.51 -8.94 -6.77
C PRO A 45 8.92 -10.38 -7.11
N THR A 46 8.98 -11.21 -6.08
CA THR A 46 9.11 -12.66 -6.29
C THR A 46 7.83 -13.25 -6.89
N SER A 47 7.93 -14.42 -7.51
CA SER A 47 6.81 -15.08 -8.19
C SER A 47 5.60 -15.29 -7.29
N HIS A 48 4.41 -15.15 -7.88
CA HIS A 48 3.14 -15.43 -7.24
C HIS A 48 2.68 -16.86 -7.51
N SER A 49 1.89 -17.40 -6.60
CA SER A 49 1.22 -18.71 -6.72
C SER A 49 -0.23 -18.60 -7.19
N HIS A 50 -0.66 -17.42 -7.65
CA HIS A 50 -2.02 -17.14 -8.08
C HIS A 50 -2.02 -16.08 -9.18
N ALA A 51 -3.14 -15.98 -9.90
CA ALA A 51 -3.36 -14.94 -10.89
C ALA A 51 -3.56 -13.55 -10.24
N PRO A 52 -3.34 -12.45 -10.99
CA PRO A 52 -3.67 -11.10 -10.55
C PRO A 52 -5.16 -10.93 -10.21
N GLN A 53 -5.48 -10.03 -9.29
CA GLN A 53 -6.85 -9.76 -8.80
C GLN A 53 -7.40 -8.46 -9.41
N LEU A 54 -7.58 -8.45 -10.73
CA LEU A 54 -7.93 -7.24 -11.49
C LEU A 54 -9.29 -6.65 -11.09
N ASP A 55 -10.23 -7.48 -10.68
CA ASP A 55 -11.55 -7.09 -10.20
C ASP A 55 -11.50 -6.21 -8.93
N ARG A 56 -10.45 -6.36 -8.13
CA ARG A 56 -10.27 -5.64 -6.86
C ARG A 56 -9.53 -4.31 -7.01
N VAL A 57 -8.84 -4.10 -8.13
CA VAL A 57 -8.00 -2.91 -8.38
C VAL A 57 -8.79 -1.61 -8.17
N PRO A 58 -10.00 -1.42 -8.75
CA PRO A 58 -10.72 -0.15 -8.61
C PRO A 58 -11.09 0.16 -7.15
N ALA A 59 -11.51 -0.85 -6.39
CA ALA A 59 -11.87 -0.69 -4.98
C ALA A 59 -10.66 -0.32 -4.11
N ILE A 60 -9.49 -0.89 -4.40
CA ILE A 60 -8.25 -0.57 -3.68
C ILE A 60 -7.75 0.84 -4.04
N GLN A 61 -7.84 1.25 -5.31
CA GLN A 61 -7.52 2.62 -5.73
C GLN A 61 -8.41 3.63 -5.01
N LEU A 62 -9.73 3.45 -5.06
CA LEU A 62 -10.67 4.32 -4.36
C LEU A 62 -10.37 4.42 -2.86
N LYS A 63 -10.07 3.29 -2.22
CA LYS A 63 -9.67 3.26 -0.80
C LYS A 63 -8.39 4.05 -0.53
N ASN A 64 -7.40 3.95 -1.42
CA ASN A 64 -6.15 4.71 -1.28
C ASN A 64 -6.39 6.21 -1.48
N ASP A 65 -7.21 6.61 -2.45
CA ASP A 65 -7.55 8.01 -2.70
C ASP A 65 -8.27 8.65 -1.51
N ILE A 66 -9.24 7.92 -0.92
CA ILE A 66 -9.92 8.35 0.30
C ILE A 66 -8.91 8.55 1.44
N LYS A 67 -7.98 7.62 1.61
CA LYS A 67 -6.93 7.73 2.64
C LYS A 67 -6.01 8.93 2.39
N ALA A 68 -5.59 9.17 1.15
CA ALA A 68 -4.74 10.29 0.80
C ALA A 68 -5.42 11.63 1.12
N ARG A 69 -6.73 11.76 0.81
CA ARG A 69 -7.51 12.95 1.15
C ARG A 69 -7.67 13.15 2.66
N ALA A 70 -7.91 12.09 3.42
CA ALA A 70 -8.09 12.19 4.87
C ALA A 70 -6.84 12.71 5.60
N VAL A 71 -5.64 12.40 5.10
CA VAL A 71 -4.38 12.92 5.66
C VAL A 71 -4.22 14.42 5.46
N ILE A 72 -4.89 15.00 4.45
CA ILE A 72 -4.82 16.43 4.12
C ILE A 72 -5.82 17.25 4.96
N ALA A 73 -6.87 16.62 5.49
CA ALA A 73 -7.97 17.28 6.20
C ALA A 73 -7.76 17.44 7.72
N ASP A 74 -6.51 17.45 8.19
CA ASP A 74 -6.18 17.85 9.58
C ASP A 74 -6.29 19.38 9.67
N GLU A 75 -7.53 19.89 9.63
CA GLU A 75 -7.80 21.29 9.95
C GLU A 75 -7.56 21.52 11.45
N PRO A 76 -6.91 22.63 11.85
CA PRO A 76 -6.71 22.93 13.26
C PRO A 76 -8.06 23.03 13.95
N THR A 77 -8.22 22.29 15.05
CA THR A 77 -9.36 22.34 15.94
C THR A 77 -9.73 23.80 16.20
N SER A 78 -10.83 24.26 15.62
CA SER A 78 -11.32 25.62 15.87
C SER A 78 -11.67 25.72 17.35
N SER A 79 -10.88 26.48 18.11
CA SER A 79 -11.17 26.80 19.50
C SER A 79 -12.38 27.74 19.54
N ILE A 80 -13.53 27.20 19.91
CA ILE A 80 -14.69 28.02 20.29
C ILE A 80 -14.34 28.66 21.63
N LEU A 81 -13.91 29.92 21.60
CA LEU A 81 -13.78 30.77 22.79
C LEU A 81 -15.18 31.06 23.34
N HIS A 82 -15.43 30.65 24.58
CA HIS A 82 -16.55 31.10 25.41
C HIS A 82 -16.12 32.29 26.26
#